data_AF-A0A2V7Q739-F1
#
_entry.id   AF-A0A2V7Q739-F1
#
_cell.length_a   1.000
_cell.length_b   1.000
_cell.length_c   1.000
_cell.angle_alpha   90.00
_cell.angle_beta   90.00
_cell.angle_gamma   90.00
#
_symmetry.space_group_name_H-M   'P 1'
#
loop_
_entity.id
_entity.type
_entity.pdbx_description
1 polymer ?
#
loop_
_entity_poly.entity_id
_entity_poly.type
_entity_poly.pdbx_seq_one_letter_code
_entity_poly.pdbx_strand_id
1 'polypeptide(L)'
;MPFTRDDIRESVERAGDEHWDALRHHHEDAYPNPKPTPGDVCKAEAERLNQLGLGDAKDFELLETRVERVEGGTEVRLTHVFRYKPLGVRLLTEPFQDYK
;
A
#
# COMPACT_ATOMS: atom_id res chain seq x y z
N MET A 1 -2.09 1.04 -17.40
CA MET A 1 -0.71 1.50 -17.21
C MET A 1 -0.35 0.98 -15.85
N PRO A 2 0.72 0.18 -15.76
CA PRO A 2 1.08 -0.47 -14.51
C PRO A 2 1.26 0.56 -13.40
N PHE A 3 0.90 0.18 -12.17
CA PHE A 3 1.19 1.00 -11.01
C PHE A 3 2.70 1.19 -10.86
N THR A 4 3.07 2.40 -10.46
CA THR A 4 4.42 2.79 -10.11
C THR A 4 4.53 2.98 -8.59
N ARG A 5 5.76 3.11 -8.09
CA ARG A 5 6.01 3.48 -6.70
C ARG A 5 5.24 4.75 -6.31
N ASP A 6 5.23 5.74 -7.21
CA ASP A 6 4.63 7.04 -6.93
C ASP A 6 3.09 6.95 -6.90
N ASP A 7 2.47 6.11 -7.73
CA ASP A 7 1.02 5.86 -7.66
C ASP A 7 0.59 5.29 -6.29
N ILE A 8 1.40 4.39 -5.72
CA ILE A 8 1.14 3.81 -4.39
C ILE A 8 1.42 4.83 -3.29
N ARG A 9 2.49 5.60 -3.42
CA ARG A 9 2.77 6.67 -2.47
C ARG A 9 1.62 7.69 -2.42
N GLU A 10 1.16 8.16 -3.59
CA GLU A 10 0.04 9.09 -3.69
C GLU A 10 -1.26 8.49 -3.16
N SER A 11 -1.49 7.18 -3.33
CA SER A 11 -2.67 6.53 -2.74
C SER A 11 -2.58 6.41 -1.21
N VAL A 12 -1.39 6.27 -0.63
CA VAL A 12 -1.18 6.33 0.82
C VAL A 12 -1.41 7.74 1.33
N GLU A 13 -0.86 8.77 0.66
CA GLU A 13 -1.07 10.17 1.03
C GLU A 13 -2.57 10.55 0.95
N ARG A 14 -3.31 10.03 -0.04
CA ARG A 14 -4.78 10.20 -0.13
C ARG A 14 -5.54 9.55 1.03
N ALA A 15 -5.00 8.50 1.65
CA ALA A 15 -5.61 7.88 2.82
C ALA A 15 -5.43 8.74 4.09
N GLY A 16 -4.37 9.55 4.14
CA GLY A 16 -4.07 10.49 5.22
C GLY A 16 -2.67 10.33 5.84
N ASP A 17 -2.22 11.38 6.52
CA ASP A 17 -0.85 11.47 7.09
C ASP A 17 -0.52 10.33 8.07
N GLU A 18 -1.51 9.84 8.83
CA GLU A 18 -1.33 8.72 9.77
C GLU A 18 -0.81 7.45 9.08
N HIS A 19 -1.22 7.20 7.83
CA HIS A 19 -0.78 6.05 7.06
C HIS A 19 0.65 6.21 6.56
N TRP A 20 1.03 7.43 6.18
CA TRP A 20 2.42 7.74 5.82
C TRP A 20 3.35 7.61 7.04
N ASP A 21 2.90 8.11 8.18
CA ASP A 21 3.63 7.99 9.44
C ASP A 21 3.81 6.55 9.87
N ALA A 22 2.82 5.68 9.67
CA ALA A 22 2.96 4.25 9.93
C ALA A 22 4.09 3.60 9.11
N LEU A 23 4.26 3.97 7.83
CA LEU A 23 5.39 3.50 7.01
C LEU A 23 6.74 4.03 7.49
N ARG A 24 6.79 5.29 7.94
CA ARG A 24 8.05 5.86 8.49
C ARG A 24 8.47 5.13 9.75
N HIS A 25 7.55 4.94 10.69
CA HIS A 25 7.81 4.20 11.93
C HIS A 25 8.17 2.74 11.67
N HIS A 26 7.60 2.08 10.65
CA HIS A 26 8.00 0.74 10.25
C HIS A 26 9.50 0.62 9.97
N HIS A 27 10.05 1.60 9.24
CA HIS A 27 11.47 1.65 8.92
C HIS A 27 12.32 2.07 10.13
N GLU A 28 11.90 3.12 10.84
CA GLU A 28 12.68 3.74 11.93
C GLU A 28 12.73 2.88 13.20
N ASP A 29 11.61 2.24 13.58
CA ASP A 29 11.51 1.44 14.82
C ASP A 29 12.26 0.10 14.75
N ALA A 30 12.76 -0.28 13.57
CA ALA A 30 13.44 -1.56 13.36
C ALA A 30 14.95 -1.54 13.68
N TYR A 31 15.49 -0.40 14.12
CA TYR A 31 16.92 -0.28 14.44
C TYR A 31 17.39 -1.31 15.50
N PRO A 32 18.55 -1.96 15.34
CA PRO A 32 19.62 -1.73 14.36
C PRO A 32 19.45 -2.44 13.00
N ASN A 33 18.38 -3.20 12.79
CA ASN A 33 18.12 -3.92 11.54
C ASN A 33 17.04 -3.17 10.73
N PRO A 34 17.41 -2.12 9.97
CA PRO A 34 16.43 -1.30 9.28
C PRO A 34 15.59 -2.13 8.33
N LYS A 35 14.28 -1.96 8.42
CA LYS A 35 13.30 -2.55 7.50
C LYS A 35 13.27 -1.79 6.17
N PRO A 36 12.54 -2.27 5.16
CA PRO A 36 12.35 -1.55 3.91
C PRO A 36 11.91 -0.10 4.15
N THR A 37 12.44 0.83 3.35
CA THR A 37 12.00 2.23 3.44
C THR A 37 10.55 2.36 2.98
N PRO A 38 9.83 3.44 3.35
CA PRO A 38 8.49 3.71 2.79
C PRO A 38 8.44 3.63 1.26
N GLY A 39 9.52 4.06 0.59
CA GLY A 39 9.65 3.97 -0.86
C GLY A 39 9.80 2.53 -1.37
N ASP A 40 10.54 1.68 -0.66
CA ASP A 40 10.69 0.25 -0.99
C ASP A 40 9.36 -0.50 -0.81
N VAL A 41 8.62 -0.21 0.27
CA VAL A 41 7.27 -0.76 0.50
C VAL A 41 6.32 -0.36 -0.64
N CYS A 42 6.29 0.92 -1.01
CA CYS A 42 5.45 1.40 -2.12
C CYS A 42 5.83 0.75 -3.45
N LYS A 43 7.13 0.52 -3.69
CA LYS A 43 7.61 -0.16 -4.90
C LYS A 43 7.17 -1.63 -4.93
N ALA A 44 7.37 -2.35 -3.82
CA ALA A 44 6.97 -3.74 -3.69
C ALA A 44 5.46 -3.92 -3.89
N GLU A 45 4.65 -3.00 -3.36
CA GLU A 45 3.20 -3.02 -3.59
C GLU A 45 2.80 -2.75 -5.02
N ALA A 46 3.45 -1.80 -5.69
CA ALA A 46 3.20 -1.55 -7.11
C ALA A 46 3.45 -2.83 -7.93
N GLU A 47 4.58 -3.51 -7.68
CA GLU A 47 4.91 -4.77 -8.33
C GLU A 47 3.88 -5.87 -8.02
N ARG A 48 3.47 -6.02 -6.75
CA ARG A 48 2.48 -7.01 -6.32
C ARG A 48 1.11 -6.77 -6.97
N LEU A 49 0.60 -5.55 -6.96
CA LEU A 49 -0.68 -5.20 -7.59
C LEU A 49 -0.65 -5.40 -9.11
N ASN A 50 0.47 -5.10 -9.75
CA ASN A 50 0.67 -5.38 -11.17
C ASN A 50 0.65 -6.89 -11.45
N GLN A 51 1.27 -7.72 -10.61
CA GLN A 51 1.23 -9.18 -10.74
C GLN A 51 -0.17 -9.76 -10.55
N LEU A 52 -1.01 -9.13 -9.71
CA LEU A 52 -2.44 -9.46 -9.58
C LEU A 52 -3.29 -8.99 -10.76
N GLY A 53 -2.69 -8.32 -11.76
CA GLY A 53 -3.38 -7.78 -12.93
C GLY A 53 -4.14 -6.48 -12.68
N LEU A 54 -4.02 -5.88 -11.48
CA LEU A 54 -4.78 -4.69 -11.10
C LEU A 54 -4.22 -3.40 -11.74
N GLY A 55 -2.94 -3.38 -12.12
CA GLY A 55 -2.33 -2.21 -12.78
C GLY A 55 -2.88 -1.90 -14.17
N ASP A 56 -3.28 -2.93 -14.92
CA ASP A 56 -3.83 -2.75 -16.27
C ASP A 56 -5.35 -2.96 -16.35
N ALA A 57 -5.99 -3.25 -15.23
CA ALA A 57 -7.43 -3.45 -15.16
C ALA A 57 -8.17 -2.10 -15.25
N LYS A 58 -8.64 -1.76 -16.45
CA LYS A 58 -9.31 -0.48 -16.75
C LYS A 58 -10.58 -0.23 -15.96
N ASP A 59 -11.24 -1.29 -15.52
CA ASP A 59 -12.48 -1.21 -14.74
C ASP A 59 -12.22 -0.88 -13.26
N PHE A 60 -10.97 -0.96 -12.81
CA PHE A 60 -10.57 -0.59 -11.46
C PHE A 60 -9.88 0.78 -11.43
N GLU A 61 -10.08 1.48 -10.33
CA GLU A 61 -9.43 2.75 -10.02
C GLU A 61 -8.93 2.66 -8.58
N LEU A 62 -7.63 2.83 -8.35
CA LEU A 62 -7.05 2.88 -7.01
C LEU A 62 -7.42 4.21 -6.34
N LEU A 63 -8.24 4.14 -5.29
CA LEU A 63 -8.71 5.30 -4.56
C LEU A 63 -7.75 5.70 -3.44
N GLU A 64 -7.34 4.74 -2.62
CA GLU A 64 -6.48 4.98 -1.47
C GLU A 64 -5.78 3.68 -1.05
N THR A 65 -4.70 3.80 -0.28
CA THR A 65 -3.99 2.68 0.32
C THR A 65 -3.86 2.93 1.81
N ARG A 66 -4.50 2.07 2.59
CA ARG A 66 -4.51 2.14 4.05
C ARG A 66 -3.33 1.36 4.57
N VAL A 67 -2.55 1.99 5.44
CA VAL A 67 -1.43 1.39 6.16
C VAL A 67 -1.82 1.26 7.63
N GLU A 68 -1.77 0.04 8.15
CA GLU A 68 -2.07 -0.27 9.55
C GLU A 68 -0.84 -0.87 10.22
N ARG A 69 -0.53 -0.45 11.45
CA ARG A 69 0.49 -1.11 12.26
C ARG A 69 -0.07 -2.39 12.85
N VAL A 70 0.69 -3.48 12.79
CA VAL A 70 0.28 -4.77 13.39
C VAL A 70 0.45 -4.70 14.90
N GLU A 71 -0.57 -5.13 15.65
CA GLU A 71 -0.51 -5.18 17.12
C GLU A 71 0.68 -6.01 17.59
N GLY A 72 1.46 -5.45 18.52
CA GLY A 72 2.59 -6.15 19.13
C GLY A 72 3.89 -6.17 18.32
N GLY A 73 3.99 -5.42 17.22
CA GLY A 73 5.21 -5.41 16.38
C GLY A 73 5.52 -4.10 15.65
N THR A 74 6.63 -4.12 14.92
CA THR A 74 7.07 -3.04 14.00
C THR A 74 6.64 -3.32 12.56
N GLU A 75 5.72 -4.26 12.33
CA GLU A 75 5.23 -4.58 10.99
C GLU A 75 4.07 -3.67 10.58
N VAL A 76 3.94 -3.48 9.27
CA VAL A 76 2.78 -2.81 8.66
C VAL A 76 2.01 -3.78 7.77
N ARG A 77 0.73 -3.49 7.65
CA ARG A 77 -0.21 -4.17 6.77
C ARG A 77 -0.84 -3.13 5.85
N LEU A 78 -0.85 -3.41 4.55
CA LEU A 78 -1.45 -2.53 3.57
C LEU A 78 -2.72 -3.13 2.99
N THR A 79 -3.74 -2.28 2.87
CA THR A 79 -5.03 -2.62 2.25
C THR A 79 -5.36 -1.57 1.20
N HIS A 80 -5.63 -2.00 -0.03
CA HIS A 80 -5.94 -1.08 -1.12
C HIS A 80 -7.45 -0.99 -1.33
N VAL A 81 -7.94 0.23 -1.47
CA VAL A 81 -9.34 0.49 -1.80
C VAL A 81 -9.42 0.82 -3.27
N PHE A 82 -10.15 -0.01 -4.02
CA PHE A 82 -10.44 0.19 -5.42
C PHE A 82 -11.89 0.58 -5.64
N ARG A 83 -12.15 1.46 -6.60
CA ARG A 83 -13.49 1.60 -7.19
C ARG A 83 -13.59 0.67 -8.38
N TYR A 84 -14.64 -0.15 -8.41
CA TYR A 84 -15.06 -0.86 -9.61
C TYR A 84 -16.00 0.03 -10.42
N LYS A 85 -15.50 0.60 -11.51
CA LYS A 85 -16.20 1.63 -12.31
C LYS A 85 -17.58 1.18 -12.82
N PRO A 86 -17.78 -0.06 -13.32
CA PRO A 86 -19.07 -0.48 -13.88
C PRO A 86 -20.22 -0.44 -12.87
N LEU A 87 -19.95 -0.68 -11.58
CA LEU A 87 -20.98 -0.69 -10.53
C LEU A 87 -20.85 0.48 -9.54
N GLY A 88 -19.78 1.28 -9.63
CA GLY A 88 -19.49 2.36 -8.69
C GLY A 88 -19.17 1.91 -7.26
N VAL A 89 -19.01 0.61 -7.02
CA VAL A 89 -18.76 0.03 -5.68
C VAL A 89 -17.30 0.13 -5.29
N ARG A 90 -17.04 0.14 -3.98
CA ARG A 90 -15.69 0.06 -3.41
C ARG A 90 -15.36 -1.38 -3.04
N LEU A 91 -14.20 -1.84 -3.45
CA LEU A 91 -13.63 -3.13 -3.11
C LEU A 91 -12.33 -2.92 -2.34
N LEU A 92 -12.05 -3.86 -1.45
CA LEU A 92 -10.81 -3.90 -0.70
C LEU A 92 -10.03 -5.12 -1.15
N THR A 93 -8.71 -4.98 -1.31
CA THR A 93 -7.84 -6.15 -1.44
C THR A 93 -7.77 -6.87 -0.10
N GLU A 94 -7.37 -8.14 -0.13
CA GLU A 94 -6.90 -8.77 1.09
C GLU A 94 -5.71 -7.96 1.65
N PRO A 95 -5.64 -7.76 2.97
CA PRO A 95 -4.53 -7.04 3.57
C PRO A 95 -3.23 -7.83 3.36
N PHE A 96 -2.21 -7.16 2.84
CA PHE A 96 -0.89 -7.76 2.67
C PHE A 96 0.05 -7.27 3.76
N GLN A 97 0.82 -8.21 4.29
CA GLN A 97 1.92 -8.02 5.24
C GLN A 97 3.11 -8.80 4.66
N ASP A 98 4.31 -8.62 5.22
CA ASP A 98 5.58 -9.26 4.79
C ASP A 98 6.51 -8.39 3.92
N TYR A 99 6.60 -7.10 4.24
CA TYR A 99 7.67 -6.24 3.72
C TYR A 99 8.94 -6.48 4.53
N LYS A 100 9.93 -7.13 3.92
CA LYS A 100 11.21 -7.52 4.53
C LYS A 100 12.40 -6.94 3.78
#